data_AF-A0A553JVU1-F1
#
_entry.id   AF-A0A553JVU1-F1
#
_cell.length_a   1.000
_cell.length_b   1.000
_cell.length_c   1.000
_cell.angle_alpha   90.00
_cell.angle_beta   90.00
_cell.angle_gamma   90.00
#
_symmetry.space_group_name_H-M   'P 1'
#
loop_
_entity.id
_entity.type
_entity.pdbx_description
1 polymer ?
#
loop_
_entity_poly.entity_id
_entity_poly.type
_entity_poly.pdbx_seq_one_letter_code
_entity_poly.pdbx_strand_id
1 'polypeptide(L)'
;TWKPLVPGTSWQWQIDGNRINETVLDGVNNPRKMFDVDMELTDAGTIQRLKAKGIYVVCYMEVGGREDTRGDAGKFPDSVLGNPVEGYEDHERWLDIRQTAILMPLMLARLDQAKKKGCDGIEPDLD
;
A
#
# COMPACT_ATOMS: atom_id res chain seq x y z
N THR A 1 -19.37 2.13 -10.05
CA THR A 1 -18.51 2.13 -11.25
C THR A 1 -17.21 2.81 -10.89
N TRP A 2 -16.06 2.19 -11.19
CA TRP A 2 -14.73 2.81 -11.00
C TRP A 2 -14.66 4.13 -11.79
N LYS A 3 -14.15 5.21 -11.18
CA LYS A 3 -13.77 6.42 -11.94
C LYS A 3 -12.25 6.56 -11.82
N PRO A 4 -11.54 6.71 -12.95
CA PRO A 4 -10.10 6.89 -12.91
C PRO A 4 -9.74 8.19 -12.17
N LEU A 5 -8.63 8.15 -11.45
CA LEU A 5 -7.92 9.35 -11.04
C LEU A 5 -7.49 10.10 -12.32
N VAL A 6 -7.56 11.42 -12.28
CA VAL A 6 -7.18 12.28 -13.41
C VAL A 6 -6.10 13.28 -12.97
N PRO A 7 -5.29 13.80 -13.90
CA PRO A 7 -4.37 14.90 -13.60
C PRO A 7 -5.07 16.05 -12.87
N GLY A 8 -4.41 16.61 -11.86
CA GLY A 8 -4.98 17.65 -11.00
C GLY A 8 -5.86 17.12 -9.85
N THR A 9 -5.85 15.82 -9.57
CA THR A 9 -6.45 15.28 -8.33
C THR A 9 -5.61 15.72 -7.13
N SER A 10 -6.25 16.26 -6.10
CA SER A 10 -5.57 16.57 -4.83
C SER A 10 -5.36 15.26 -4.05
N TRP A 11 -4.21 15.11 -3.42
CA TRP A 11 -3.84 13.85 -2.79
C TRP A 11 -3.16 14.06 -1.44
N GLN A 12 -3.20 13.04 -0.61
CA GLN A 12 -2.42 12.90 0.60
C GLN A 12 -1.79 11.51 0.61
N TRP A 13 -0.52 11.43 0.97
CA TRP A 13 0.20 10.17 1.20
C TRP A 13 0.55 10.08 2.68
N GLN A 14 0.11 9.01 3.35
CA GLN A 14 0.37 8.77 4.76
C GLN A 14 0.49 7.25 5.00
N ILE A 15 1.72 6.75 4.92
CA ILE A 15 2.06 5.33 5.06
C ILE A 15 2.87 5.02 6.32
N ASP A 16 3.11 6.03 7.17
CA ASP A 16 3.99 5.99 8.34
C ASP A 16 3.50 5.12 9.52
N GLY A 17 2.39 4.39 9.35
CA GLY A 17 1.76 3.58 10.39
C GLY A 17 1.05 4.37 11.49
N ASN A 18 1.13 5.70 11.48
CA ASN A 18 0.38 6.52 12.43
C ASN A 18 -1.11 6.56 12.06
N ARG A 19 -1.94 6.97 13.02
CA ARG A 19 -3.36 7.17 12.76
C ARG A 19 -3.55 8.15 11.59
N ILE A 20 -4.31 7.72 10.58
CA ILE A 20 -4.64 8.53 9.42
C ILE A 20 -5.31 9.85 9.84
N ASN A 21 -4.76 10.98 9.39
CA ASN A 21 -5.42 12.28 9.54
C ASN A 21 -6.51 12.45 8.48
N GLU A 22 -7.69 11.89 8.75
CA GLU A 22 -8.84 11.89 7.83
C GLU A 22 -9.37 13.30 7.48
N THR A 23 -8.87 14.37 8.12
CA THR A 23 -9.37 15.75 7.92
C THR A 23 -8.46 16.64 7.08
N VAL A 24 -7.24 16.18 6.75
CA VAL A 24 -6.22 17.00 6.05
C VAL A 24 -6.69 17.54 4.70
N LEU A 25 -7.60 16.83 4.03
CA LEU A 25 -8.16 17.25 2.74
C LEU A 25 -9.52 17.95 2.87
N ASP A 26 -10.11 18.12 4.06
CA ASP A 26 -11.47 18.65 4.20
C ASP A 26 -11.60 20.10 3.66
N GLY A 27 -10.58 20.93 3.87
CA GLY A 27 -10.51 22.31 3.37
C GLY A 27 -10.08 22.46 1.91
N VAL A 28 -9.75 21.38 1.21
CA VAL A 28 -9.28 21.44 -0.17
C VAL A 28 -10.47 21.63 -1.12
N ASN A 29 -10.50 22.78 -1.83
CA ASN A 29 -11.52 23.14 -2.81
C ASN A 29 -11.30 22.47 -4.17
N ASN A 30 -11.07 21.15 -4.15
CA ASN A 30 -11.02 20.29 -5.31
C ASN A 30 -11.92 19.09 -5.02
N PRO A 31 -12.99 18.83 -5.79
CA PRO A 31 -13.87 17.69 -5.54
C PRO A 31 -13.20 16.34 -5.81
N ARG A 32 -12.04 16.32 -6.48
CA ARG A 32 -11.28 15.10 -6.75
C ARG A 32 -10.17 14.97 -5.71
N LYS A 33 -10.32 13.98 -4.84
CA LYS A 33 -9.41 13.72 -3.72
C LYS A 33 -9.01 12.25 -3.69
N MET A 34 -7.76 12.01 -3.35
CA MET A 34 -7.19 10.68 -3.18
C MET A 34 -6.39 10.63 -1.88
N PHE A 35 -6.44 9.50 -1.21
CA PHE A 35 -5.54 9.14 -0.13
C PHE A 35 -4.74 7.92 -0.55
N ASP A 36 -3.45 7.97 -0.31
CA ASP A 36 -2.57 6.84 -0.42
C ASP A 36 -2.11 6.44 0.98
N VAL A 37 -2.38 5.20 1.35
CA VAL A 37 -2.29 4.69 2.72
C VAL A 37 -1.70 3.30 2.73
N ASP A 38 -1.02 2.95 3.82
CA ASP A 38 -0.43 1.63 3.95
C ASP A 38 -1.50 0.51 3.92
N MET A 39 -1.32 -0.50 3.05
CA MET A 39 -2.26 -1.60 2.86
C MET A 39 -2.47 -2.45 4.12
N GLU A 40 -1.45 -2.66 4.95
CA GLU A 40 -1.52 -3.53 6.13
C GLU A 40 -1.93 -2.76 7.38
N LEU A 41 -1.30 -1.61 7.62
CA LEU A 41 -1.44 -0.81 8.83
C LEU A 41 -2.75 -0.01 8.87
N THR A 42 -3.36 0.28 7.71
CA THR A 42 -4.65 0.97 7.65
C THR A 42 -5.81 -0.03 7.75
N ASP A 43 -6.70 0.14 8.73
CA ASP A 43 -7.86 -0.71 8.89
C ASP A 43 -8.98 -0.40 7.86
N ALA A 44 -9.83 -1.39 7.60
CA ALA A 44 -10.93 -1.27 6.63
C ALA A 44 -11.96 -0.20 7.01
N GLY A 45 -12.16 0.07 8.30
CA GLY A 45 -13.08 1.10 8.78
C GLY A 45 -12.58 2.49 8.45
N THR A 46 -11.27 2.74 8.57
CA THR A 46 -10.62 3.99 8.16
C THR A 46 -10.77 4.21 6.65
N ILE A 47 -10.52 3.18 5.84
CA ILE A 47 -10.74 3.24 4.38
C ILE A 47 -12.21 3.56 4.06
N GLN A 48 -13.16 2.91 4.71
CA GLN A 48 -14.58 3.19 4.51
C GLN A 48 -14.98 4.63 4.86
N ARG A 49 -14.42 5.20 5.94
CA ARG A 49 -14.70 6.60 6.32
C ARG A 49 -14.14 7.60 5.30
N LEU A 50 -12.92 7.38 4.80
CA LEU A 50 -12.37 8.19 3.70
C LEU A 50 -13.26 8.12 2.46
N LYS A 51 -13.66 6.91 2.06
CA LYS A 51 -14.54 6.70 0.91
C LYS A 51 -15.92 7.31 1.09
N ALA A 52 -16.47 7.32 2.30
CA ALA A 52 -17.72 8.01 2.62
C ALA A 52 -17.64 9.53 2.42
N LYS A 53 -16.43 10.12 2.50
CA LYS A 53 -16.16 11.52 2.11
C LYS A 53 -15.98 11.72 0.60
N GLY A 54 -16.12 10.67 -0.22
CA GLY A 54 -15.89 10.71 -1.66
C GLY A 54 -14.40 10.69 -2.05
N ILE A 55 -13.51 10.36 -1.12
CA ILE A 55 -12.07 10.25 -1.35
C ILE A 55 -11.77 8.87 -1.94
N TYR A 56 -10.98 8.84 -3.02
CA TYR A 56 -10.42 7.59 -3.57
C TYR A 56 -9.31 7.09 -2.67
N VAL A 57 -9.26 5.79 -2.38
CA VAL A 57 -8.19 5.23 -1.56
C VAL A 57 -7.30 4.31 -2.39
N VAL A 58 -6.05 4.74 -2.60
CA VAL A 58 -4.96 3.91 -3.11
C VAL A 58 -4.25 3.30 -1.91
N CYS A 59 -3.82 2.06 -2.02
CA CYS A 59 -3.12 1.38 -0.95
C CYS A 59 -1.67 1.07 -1.37
N TYR A 60 -0.71 1.62 -0.64
CA TYR A 60 0.71 1.31 -0.75
C TYR A 60 0.96 -0.17 -0.47
N MET A 61 1.78 -0.79 -1.30
CA MET A 61 2.20 -2.17 -1.18
C MET A 61 3.63 -2.31 -1.69
N GLU A 62 4.54 -2.69 -0.80
CA GLU A 62 5.88 -3.09 -1.20
C GLU A 62 5.83 -4.39 -2.02
N VAL A 63 6.43 -4.41 -3.20
CA VAL A 63 6.43 -5.58 -4.10
C VAL A 63 7.82 -6.00 -4.57
N GLY A 64 8.84 -5.20 -4.27
CA GLY A 64 10.26 -5.43 -4.58
C GLY A 64 11.11 -5.71 -3.36
N GLY A 65 10.62 -5.41 -2.17
CA GLY A 65 11.27 -5.60 -0.88
C GLY A 65 10.51 -6.59 0.01
N ARG A 66 11.25 -7.22 0.91
CA ARG A 66 10.71 -7.94 2.06
C ARG A 66 11.03 -7.13 3.30
N GLU A 67 10.04 -6.39 3.76
CA GLU A 67 9.98 -5.78 5.08
C GLU A 67 9.73 -6.86 6.14
N ASP A 68 10.60 -6.98 7.13
CA ASP A 68 10.47 -7.99 8.20
C ASP A 68 9.33 -7.69 9.20
N THR A 69 8.83 -6.46 9.18
CA THR A 69 7.74 -5.98 10.06
C THR A 69 6.36 -6.38 9.56
N ARG A 70 6.22 -6.82 8.30
CA ARG A 70 4.95 -7.25 7.69
C ARG A 70 4.50 -8.59 8.22
N GLY A 71 3.18 -8.76 8.40
CA GLY A 71 2.60 -9.99 8.91
C GLY A 71 2.84 -11.24 8.06
N ASP A 72 3.24 -11.08 6.79
CA ASP A 72 3.58 -12.17 5.88
C ASP A 72 5.10 -12.38 5.68
N ALA A 73 5.96 -11.61 6.35
CA ALA A 73 7.41 -11.67 6.20
C ALA A 73 7.98 -13.10 6.34
N GLY A 74 7.45 -13.88 7.29
CA GLY A 74 7.85 -15.27 7.53
C GLY A 74 7.46 -16.27 6.44
N LYS A 75 6.72 -15.86 5.41
CA LYS A 75 6.34 -16.71 4.27
C LYS A 75 7.34 -16.65 3.11
N PHE A 76 8.25 -15.68 3.11
CA PHE A 76 9.28 -15.53 2.08
C PHE A 76 10.46 -16.45 2.41
N PRO A 77 10.78 -17.44 1.55
CA PRO A 77 11.96 -18.27 1.76
C PRO A 77 13.24 -17.48 1.52
N ASP A 78 14.35 -17.87 2.17
CA ASP A 78 15.64 -17.19 1.99
C ASP A 78 16.11 -17.18 0.53
N SER A 79 15.66 -18.14 -0.28
CA SER A 79 16.01 -18.23 -1.70
C SER A 79 15.55 -17.05 -2.54
N VAL A 80 14.52 -16.30 -2.10
CA VAL A 80 14.04 -15.11 -2.82
C VAL A 80 14.66 -13.80 -2.31
N LEU A 81 15.44 -13.85 -1.23
CA LEU A 81 16.00 -12.64 -0.60
C LEU A 81 17.34 -12.26 -1.23
N GLY A 82 17.47 -10.99 -1.54
CA GLY A 82 18.68 -10.35 -2.03
C GLY A 82 19.43 -9.59 -0.94
N ASN A 83 20.16 -8.57 -1.39
CA ASN A 83 20.89 -7.68 -0.51
C ASN A 83 19.94 -6.86 0.37
N PRO A 84 20.39 -6.41 1.54
CA PRO A 84 19.69 -5.37 2.30
C PRO A 84 19.44 -4.14 1.41
N VAL A 85 18.30 -3.48 1.61
CA VAL A 85 17.97 -2.22 0.93
C VAL A 85 18.71 -1.06 1.60
N GLU A 86 19.32 -0.19 0.80
CA GLU A 86 20.09 0.95 1.30
C GLU A 86 19.16 1.92 2.06
N GLY A 87 19.52 2.28 3.29
CA GLY A 87 18.69 3.10 4.18
C GLY A 87 17.68 2.33 5.05
N TYR A 88 17.44 1.05 4.75
CA TYR A 88 16.52 0.16 5.47
C TYR A 88 17.18 -1.19 5.81
N GLU A 89 18.51 -1.22 5.90
CA GLU A 89 19.31 -2.45 5.93
C GLU A 89 18.97 -3.38 7.11
N ASP A 90 18.43 -2.80 8.18
CA ASP A 90 18.08 -3.51 9.42
C ASP A 90 16.81 -4.37 9.28
N HIS A 91 15.90 -4.01 8.37
CA HIS A 91 14.57 -4.64 8.30
C HIS A 91 14.10 -4.98 6.88
N GLU A 92 14.83 -4.58 5.84
CA GLU A 92 14.40 -4.76 4.46
C GLU A 92 15.46 -5.39 3.57
N ARG A 93 15.00 -6.29 2.68
CA ARG A 93 15.82 -6.97 1.68
C ARG A 93 15.12 -6.98 0.34
N TRP A 94 15.88 -6.75 -0.73
CA TRP A 94 15.40 -6.92 -2.10
C TRP A 94 14.82 -8.32 -2.34
N LEU A 95 13.82 -8.42 -3.19
CA LEU A 95 13.25 -9.67 -3.68
C LEU A 95 13.78 -9.97 -5.08
N ASP A 96 14.15 -11.23 -5.32
CA ASP A 96 14.41 -11.73 -6.67
C ASP A 96 13.07 -11.92 -7.42
N ILE A 97 12.57 -10.83 -8.01
CA ILE A 97 11.28 -10.78 -8.72
C ILE A 97 11.13 -11.76 -9.89
N ARG A 98 12.23 -12.41 -10.32
CA ARG A 98 12.20 -13.47 -11.35
C ARG A 98 11.59 -14.77 -10.81
N GLN A 99 11.57 -14.96 -9.49
CA GLN A 99 11.00 -16.15 -8.83
C GLN A 99 9.48 -16.05 -8.69
N THR A 100 8.80 -15.80 -9.80
CA THR A 100 7.36 -15.54 -9.87
C THR A 100 6.51 -16.67 -9.31
N ALA A 101 6.93 -17.93 -9.46
CA ALA A 101 6.23 -19.08 -8.89
C ALA A 101 6.10 -19.03 -7.35
N ILE A 102 7.06 -18.40 -6.67
CA ILE A 102 7.08 -18.23 -5.22
C ILE A 102 6.42 -16.90 -4.83
N LEU A 103 6.74 -15.82 -5.54
CA LEU A 103 6.34 -14.47 -5.17
C LEU A 103 4.88 -14.15 -5.55
N MET A 104 4.39 -14.62 -6.70
CA MET A 104 3.03 -14.28 -7.16
C MET A 104 1.94 -14.68 -6.17
N PRO A 105 1.95 -15.88 -5.55
CA PRO A 105 0.96 -16.21 -4.51
C PRO A 105 0.97 -15.26 -3.31
N LEU A 106 2.15 -14.76 -2.90
CA LEU A 106 2.29 -13.81 -1.80
C LEU A 106 1.71 -12.45 -2.19
N MET A 107 2.07 -11.95 -3.38
CA MET A 107 1.54 -10.68 -3.89
C MET A 107 0.03 -10.75 -4.14
N LEU A 108 -0.48 -11.87 -4.65
CA LEU A 108 -1.92 -12.09 -4.81
C LEU A 108 -2.66 -12.05 -3.47
N ALA A 109 -2.09 -12.63 -2.41
CA ALA A 109 -2.68 -12.55 -1.08
C ALA A 109 -2.72 -11.11 -0.54
N ARG A 110 -1.67 -10.31 -0.79
CA ARG A 110 -1.66 -8.87 -0.46
C ARG A 110 -2.72 -8.10 -1.26
N LEU A 111 -2.88 -8.39 -2.56
CA LEU A 111 -3.93 -7.80 -3.41
C LEU A 111 -5.35 -8.18 -2.94
N ASP A 112 -5.56 -9.44 -2.54
CA ASP A 112 -6.83 -9.90 -1.98
C ASP A 112 -7.16 -9.18 -0.67
N GLN A 113 -6.16 -8.94 0.18
CA GLN A 113 -6.32 -8.15 1.41
C GLN A 113 -6.72 -6.71 1.10
N ALA A 114 -6.03 -6.05 0.17
CA ALA A 114 -6.36 -4.68 -0.24
C ALA A 114 -7.79 -4.57 -0.80
N LYS A 115 -8.18 -5.52 -1.66
CA LYS A 115 -9.54 -5.60 -2.20
C LYS A 115 -10.58 -5.80 -1.09
N LYS A 116 -10.31 -6.71 -0.13
CA LYS A 116 -11.19 -6.97 1.01
C LYS A 116 -11.34 -5.75 1.92
N LYS A 117 -10.27 -4.99 2.14
CA LYS A 117 -10.28 -3.74 2.90
C LYS A 117 -11.01 -2.59 2.17
N GLY A 118 -11.11 -2.68 0.86
CA GLY A 118 -11.88 -1.75 0.02
C GLY A 118 -11.02 -0.68 -0.67
N CYS A 119 -9.73 -0.93 -0.87
CA CYS A 119 -8.87 -0.08 -1.70
C CYS A 119 -9.45 0.04 -3.12
N ASP A 120 -9.37 1.24 -3.71
CA ASP A 120 -9.76 1.53 -5.10
C ASP A 120 -8.63 1.28 -6.11
N GLY A 121 -7.39 1.25 -5.63
CA GLY A 121 -6.17 0.99 -6.40
C GLY A 121 -5.01 0.58 -5.50
N ILE A 122 -3.90 0.22 -6.12
CA ILE A 122 -2.64 -0.14 -5.45
C ILE A 122 -1.55 0.79 -5.97
N GLU A 123 -0.71 1.27 -5.07
CA GLU A 123 0.61 1.82 -5.37
C GLU A 123 1.63 0.71 -5.08
N PRO A 124 2.12 -0.01 -6.11
CA PRO A 124 3.18 -0.99 -5.92
C PRO A 124 4.53 -0.26 -5.87
N ASP A 125 5.22 -0.35 -4.75
CA ASP A 125 6.53 0.29 -4.57
C ASP A 125 7.70 -0.70 -4.73
N LEU A 126 8.86 -0.12 -4.99
CA LEU A 126 10.19 -0.73 -5.03
C LEU A 126 11.12 0.36 -4.48
N ASP A 127 11.67 0.18 -3.27
CA ASP A 127 12.43 1.23 -2.54
C ASP A 127 13.52 2.01 -3.31
#